data_AF-A0A3D2IDN4-F1
#
_entry.id   AF-A0A3D2IDN4-F1
#
_cell.length_a   1.000
_cell.length_b   1.000
_cell.length_c   1.000
_cell.angle_alpha   90.00
_cell.angle_beta   90.00
_cell.angle_gamma   90.00
#
_symmetry.space_group_name_H-M   'P 1'
#
loop_
_entity.id
_entity.type
_entity.pdbx_description
1 polymer ?
#
loop_
_entity_poly.entity_id
_entity_poly.type
_entity_poly.pdbx_seq_one_letter_code
_entity_poly.pdbx_strand_id
1 'polypeptide(L)'
;MAKLTLTDIQVKDKKVLMRVDFNVPLKDGIITDDNRIVQALPSIKYVVEHGGLLILTSHLGRPDGKPAPEFSLKPVADHLATLVDVKVHFAHDCIGEQAKKVIEEAEFGEIVLLENVRFHKEETDNEDIFSGQLASHANVFVNDAFGSSHRAHSSVAGVTQFMDQSVSGFLLEKEIKYLNESVNNPERPFVAILGGAKVSDKIGVIENLLNKVDTIIIGGGMTYTFYKALGLPIGNS
;
A
#
# COMPACT_ATOMS: atom_id res chain seq x y z
N MET A 1 2.17 -18.63 8.15
CA MET A 1 2.38 -18.11 9.52
C MET A 1 1.59 -16.84 9.66
N ALA A 2 0.84 -16.69 10.76
CA ALA A 2 0.21 -15.42 11.10
C ALA A 2 1.30 -14.35 11.23
N LYS A 3 1.08 -13.18 10.63
CA LYS A 3 1.96 -12.02 10.79
C LYS A 3 1.53 -11.27 12.04
N LEU A 4 2.48 -10.57 12.67
CA LEU A 4 2.15 -9.63 13.73
C LEU A 4 1.33 -8.47 13.15
N THR A 5 0.36 -7.98 13.92
CA THR A 5 -0.52 -6.88 13.53
C THR A 5 -0.31 -5.67 14.42
N LEU A 6 -0.99 -4.57 14.09
CA LEU A 6 -1.00 -3.33 14.85
C LEU A 6 -1.38 -3.52 16.33
N THR A 7 -2.22 -4.52 16.63
CA THR A 7 -2.68 -4.82 18.00
C THR A 7 -1.68 -5.64 18.81
N ASP A 8 -0.65 -6.19 18.17
CA ASP A 8 0.38 -7.01 18.84
C ASP A 8 1.54 -6.18 19.39
N ILE A 9 1.53 -4.85 19.18
CA ILE A 9 2.63 -3.96 19.53
C ILE A 9 2.17 -2.75 20.36
N GLN A 10 3.09 -2.24 21.18
CA GLN A 10 2.91 -1.00 21.92
C GLN A 10 3.38 0.18 21.07
N VAL A 11 2.48 1.14 20.82
CA VAL A 11 2.75 2.35 20.02
C VAL A 11 2.84 3.64 20.83
N LYS A 12 2.40 3.60 22.10
CA LYS A 12 2.43 4.76 23.00
C LYS A 12 3.86 5.27 23.18
N ASP A 13 4.04 6.58 23.08
CA ASP A 13 5.32 7.29 23.24
C ASP A 13 6.40 6.80 22.26
N LYS A 14 5.99 6.25 21.11
CA LYS A 14 6.89 5.80 20.04
C LYS A 14 6.62 6.52 18.72
N LYS A 15 7.69 6.71 17.95
CA LYS A 15 7.60 7.04 16.52
C LYS A 15 7.26 5.76 15.75
N VAL A 16 6.24 5.83 14.91
CA VAL A 16 5.75 4.70 14.11
C VAL A 16 5.82 5.10 12.64
N LEU A 17 6.67 4.43 11.87
CA LEU A 17 6.70 4.59 10.42
C LEU A 17 5.65 3.69 9.80
N MET A 18 4.68 4.26 9.09
CA MET A 18 3.60 3.51 8.47
C MET A 18 3.59 3.73 6.96
N ARG A 19 3.66 2.62 6.21
CA ARG A 19 3.49 2.62 4.75
C ARG A 19 2.01 2.48 4.41
N VAL A 20 1.44 3.50 3.79
CA VAL A 20 0.02 3.53 3.35
C VAL A 20 -0.07 3.68 1.82
N ASP A 21 -1.19 3.31 1.21
CA ASP A 21 -1.39 3.45 -0.23
C ASP A 21 -2.21 4.72 -0.54
N PHE A 22 -1.56 5.90 -0.56
CA PHE A 22 -2.19 7.15 -0.97
C PHE A 22 -2.02 7.47 -2.46
N ASN A 23 -1.89 6.45 -3.31
CA ASN A 23 -1.83 6.64 -4.76
C ASN A 23 -3.24 6.93 -5.33
N VAL A 24 -3.74 8.13 -5.05
CA VAL A 24 -5.08 8.61 -5.43
C VAL A 24 -5.07 9.35 -6.78
N PRO A 25 -6.17 9.32 -7.55
CA PRO A 25 -6.27 10.09 -8.78
C PRO A 25 -6.42 11.59 -8.48
N LEU A 26 -5.49 12.38 -9.01
CA LEU A 26 -5.53 13.84 -8.98
C LEU A 26 -5.95 14.43 -10.32
N LYS A 27 -6.75 15.49 -10.26
CA LYS A 27 -7.03 16.36 -11.40
C LYS A 27 -6.83 17.80 -10.96
N ASP A 28 -5.89 18.50 -11.59
CA ASP A 28 -5.56 19.90 -11.27
C ASP A 28 -5.22 20.11 -9.77
N GLY A 29 -4.53 19.14 -9.16
CA GLY A 29 -4.18 19.15 -7.73
C GLY A 29 -5.31 18.75 -6.78
N ILE A 30 -6.50 18.42 -7.29
CA ILE A 30 -7.68 18.03 -6.50
C ILE A 30 -7.84 16.50 -6.54
N ILE A 31 -8.06 15.90 -5.38
CA ILE A 31 -8.36 14.47 -5.26
C ILE A 31 -9.77 14.20 -5.81
N THR A 32 -9.86 13.27 -6.76
CA THR A 32 -11.13 12.88 -7.39
C THR A 32 -11.75 11.62 -6.80
N ASP A 33 -10.95 10.81 -6.11
CA ASP A 33 -11.37 9.62 -5.37
C ASP A 33 -10.43 9.43 -4.18
N ASP A 34 -10.95 9.52 -2.97
CA ASP A 34 -10.18 9.41 -1.72
C ASP A 34 -10.32 8.05 -1.02
N ASN A 35 -10.95 7.05 -1.68
CA ASN A 35 -11.20 5.73 -1.10
C ASN A 35 -9.95 5.11 -0.47
N ARG A 36 -8.78 5.29 -1.09
CA ARG A 36 -7.53 4.74 -0.58
C ARG A 36 -7.06 5.41 0.71
N ILE A 37 -7.34 6.71 0.88
CA ILE A 37 -7.05 7.45 2.11
C ILE A 37 -7.99 6.97 3.21
N VAL A 38 -9.29 6.89 2.90
CA VAL A 38 -10.32 6.42 3.83
C VAL A 38 -10.03 5.00 4.34
N GLN A 39 -9.57 4.10 3.46
CA GLN A 39 -9.23 2.72 3.84
C GLN A 39 -8.05 2.61 4.83
N ALA A 40 -7.14 3.59 4.85
CA ALA A 40 -6.02 3.62 5.80
C ALA A 40 -6.38 4.26 7.15
N LEU A 41 -7.51 5.00 7.23
CA LEU A 41 -7.92 5.72 8.44
C LEU A 41 -8.01 4.83 9.70
N PRO A 42 -8.49 3.56 9.64
CA PRO A 42 -8.52 2.71 10.83
C PRO A 42 -7.14 2.52 11.48
N SER A 43 -6.10 2.26 10.68
CA SER A 43 -4.74 2.08 11.19
C SER A 43 -4.14 3.40 11.66
N ILE A 44 -4.40 4.49 10.93
CA ILE A 44 -3.95 5.85 11.28
C ILE A 44 -4.51 6.27 12.64
N LYS A 45 -5.84 6.16 12.81
CA LYS A 45 -6.53 6.53 14.05
C LYS A 45 -6.04 5.69 15.23
N TYR A 46 -5.85 4.39 15.03
CA TYR A 46 -5.35 3.53 16.11
C TYR A 46 -3.99 4.00 16.64
N VAL A 47 -3.01 4.28 15.77
CA VAL A 47 -1.68 4.73 16.24
C VAL A 47 -1.78 6.04 17.01
N VAL A 48 -2.54 7.00 16.48
CA VAL A 48 -2.74 8.32 17.08
C VAL A 48 -3.46 8.24 18.43
N GLU A 49 -4.59 7.53 18.50
CA GLU A 49 -5.41 7.39 19.71
C GLU A 49 -4.66 6.64 20.83
N HIS A 50 -3.69 5.80 20.47
CA HIS A 50 -2.84 5.09 21.42
C HIS A 50 -1.53 5.84 21.73
N GLY A 51 -1.41 7.11 21.34
CA GLY A 51 -0.32 8.01 21.75
C GLY A 51 0.99 7.80 20.99
N GLY A 52 0.95 7.26 19.79
CA GLY A 52 2.12 7.21 18.90
C GLY A 52 2.28 8.51 18.10
N LEU A 53 3.52 8.85 17.73
CA LEU A 53 3.79 9.84 16.68
C LEU A 53 3.79 9.09 15.34
N LEU A 54 2.79 9.35 14.51
CA LEU A 54 2.59 8.61 13.27
C LEU A 54 3.33 9.29 12.11
N ILE A 55 4.25 8.57 11.48
CA ILE A 55 5.02 9.03 10.33
C ILE A 55 4.58 8.24 9.11
N LEU A 56 3.83 8.86 8.21
CA LEU A 56 3.26 8.24 7.02
C LEU A 56 4.21 8.34 5.84
N THR A 57 4.33 7.24 5.10
CA THR A 57 5.00 7.20 3.80
C THR A 57 4.04 6.69 2.74
N SER A 58 4.08 7.31 1.57
CA SER A 58 3.36 6.84 0.40
C SER A 58 4.10 7.17 -0.89
N HIS A 59 3.65 6.55 -1.97
CA HIS A 59 3.94 7.01 -3.31
C HIS A 59 2.69 7.62 -3.95
N LEU A 60 2.90 8.44 -4.96
CA LEU A 60 1.86 8.95 -5.84
C LEU A 60 2.37 8.92 -7.28
N GLY A 61 1.63 8.24 -8.16
CA GLY A 61 2.00 8.11 -9.57
C GLY A 61 3.38 7.49 -9.82
N ARG A 62 4.05 7.98 -10.87
CA ARG A 62 5.34 7.48 -11.36
C ARG A 62 6.23 8.66 -11.76
N PRO A 63 6.87 9.33 -10.80
CA PRO A 63 7.74 10.48 -11.05
C PRO A 63 9.18 10.11 -11.49
N ASP A 64 9.46 8.83 -11.75
CA ASP A 64 10.74 8.32 -12.26
C ASP A 64 11.99 8.81 -11.50
N GLY A 65 11.90 8.90 -10.16
CA GLY A 65 13.02 9.26 -9.29
C GLY A 65 13.38 10.74 -9.32
N LYS A 66 12.45 11.63 -9.69
CA LYS A 66 12.65 13.08 -9.68
C LYS A 66 11.47 13.82 -9.07
N PRO A 67 11.69 14.90 -8.29
CA PRO A 67 10.62 15.76 -7.81
C PRO A 67 9.81 16.37 -8.96
N ALA A 68 8.49 16.24 -8.86
CA ALA A 68 7.53 16.75 -9.84
C ALA A 68 6.27 17.22 -9.10
N PRO A 69 5.90 18.52 -9.16
CA PRO A 69 4.80 19.09 -8.36
C PRO A 69 3.47 18.34 -8.50
N GLU A 70 3.15 17.82 -9.68
CA GLU A 70 1.95 17.04 -9.98
C GLU A 70 1.88 15.69 -9.24
N PHE A 71 3.00 15.20 -8.73
CA PHE A 71 3.12 13.97 -7.95
C PHE A 71 3.44 14.23 -6.48
N SER A 72 3.36 15.48 -6.01
CA SER A 72 3.53 15.80 -4.59
C SER A 72 2.36 15.24 -3.76
N LEU A 73 2.66 14.79 -2.55
CA LEU A 73 1.68 14.36 -1.56
C LEU A 73 1.07 15.53 -0.76
N LYS A 74 1.44 16.78 -1.04
CA LYS A 74 0.89 17.94 -0.33
C LYS A 74 -0.66 18.01 -0.37
N PRO A 75 -1.34 17.81 -1.52
CA PRO A 75 -2.81 17.79 -1.54
C PRO A 75 -3.40 16.64 -0.72
N VAL A 76 -2.68 15.52 -0.61
CA VAL A 76 -3.09 14.37 0.19
C VAL A 76 -2.96 14.69 1.69
N ALA A 77 -1.89 15.38 2.11
CA ALA A 77 -1.75 15.85 3.49
C ALA A 77 -2.89 16.80 3.88
N ASP A 78 -3.21 17.76 3.00
CA ASP A 78 -4.28 18.73 3.23
C ASP A 78 -5.64 18.05 3.34
N HIS A 79 -5.92 17.07 2.47
CA HIS A 79 -7.16 16.29 2.54
C HIS A 79 -7.22 15.43 3.79
N LEU A 80 -6.13 14.74 4.15
CA LEU A 80 -6.05 13.92 5.36
C LEU A 80 -6.35 14.76 6.61
N ALA A 81 -5.86 16.00 6.68
CA ALA A 81 -6.14 16.93 7.77
C ALA A 81 -7.63 17.26 7.94
N THR A 82 -8.47 17.05 6.91
CA THR A 82 -9.94 17.21 7.01
C THR A 82 -10.65 15.96 7.53
N LEU A 83 -9.97 14.81 7.55
CA LEU A 83 -10.53 13.50 7.91
C LEU A 83 -10.18 13.07 9.34
N VAL A 84 -9.29 13.81 10.01
CA VAL A 84 -8.79 13.53 11.37
C VAL A 84 -8.86 14.78 12.24
N ASP A 85 -9.06 14.58 13.54
CA ASP A 85 -9.18 15.66 14.53
C ASP A 85 -7.82 16.05 15.15
N VAL A 86 -6.71 15.60 14.56
CA VAL A 86 -5.34 15.86 15.01
C VAL A 86 -4.55 16.62 13.96
N LYS A 87 -3.45 17.25 14.37
CA LYS A 87 -2.59 17.99 13.45
C LYS A 87 -1.89 17.04 12.47
N VAL A 88 -1.95 17.39 11.20
CA VAL A 88 -1.20 16.73 10.12
C VAL A 88 -0.12 17.68 9.64
N HIS A 89 1.13 17.28 9.81
CA HIS A 89 2.31 17.96 9.29
C HIS A 89 2.71 17.37 7.95
N PHE A 90 3.36 18.18 7.13
CA PHE A 90 3.87 17.74 5.84
C PHE A 90 5.37 18.05 5.74
N ALA A 91 6.17 17.03 5.42
CA ALA A 91 7.57 17.21 5.11
C ALA A 91 7.78 17.27 3.60
N HIS A 92 8.54 18.27 3.14
CA HIS A 92 8.87 18.47 1.72
C HIS A 92 9.91 17.47 1.17
N ASP A 93 10.37 16.54 2.00
CA ASP A 93 11.18 15.38 1.63
C ASP A 93 10.81 14.19 2.52
N CYS A 94 11.18 12.98 2.14
CA CYS A 94 11.02 11.77 2.96
C CYS A 94 12.27 11.37 3.73
N ILE A 95 13.41 12.01 3.45
CA ILE A 95 14.69 11.77 4.13
C ILE A 95 15.40 13.10 4.42
N GLY A 96 16.54 13.02 5.10
CA GLY A 96 17.40 14.17 5.38
C GLY A 96 16.80 15.19 6.35
N GLU A 97 17.39 16.37 6.39
CA GLU A 97 17.08 17.40 7.40
C GLU A 97 15.66 17.97 7.27
N GLN A 98 15.11 18.02 6.06
CA GLN A 98 13.74 18.49 5.84
C GLN A 98 12.71 17.56 6.50
N ALA A 99 12.88 16.25 6.37
CA ALA A 99 12.02 15.27 7.02
C ALA A 99 12.22 15.29 8.55
N LYS A 100 13.47 15.25 9.01
CA LYS A 100 13.80 15.22 10.45
C LYS A 100 13.22 16.40 11.20
N LYS A 101 13.39 17.62 10.67
CA LYS A 101 12.90 18.84 11.33
C LYS A 101 11.39 18.79 11.57
N VAL A 102 10.62 18.38 10.57
CA VAL A 102 9.15 18.27 10.68
C VAL A 102 8.75 17.17 11.67
N ILE A 103 9.47 16.05 11.68
CA ILE A 103 9.23 14.95 12.64
C ILE A 103 9.55 15.40 14.08
N GLU A 104 10.59 16.20 14.29
CA GLU A 104 10.99 16.71 15.61
C GLU A 104 10.06 17.81 16.14
N GLU A 105 9.40 18.54 15.26
CA GLU A 105 8.38 19.55 15.60
C GLU A 105 7.01 18.94 15.94
N ALA A 106 6.77 17.67 15.60
CA ALA A 106 5.50 17.00 15.84
C ALA A 106 5.44 16.34 17.22
N GLU A 107 4.26 16.37 17.83
CA GLU A 107 4.01 15.79 19.15
C GLU A 107 3.41 14.37 19.06
N PHE A 108 3.53 13.58 20.13
CA PHE A 108 2.85 12.28 20.20
C PHE A 108 1.33 12.45 20.09
N GLY A 109 0.69 11.62 19.27
CA GLY A 109 -0.72 11.78 18.88
C GLY A 109 -0.92 12.66 17.63
N GLU A 110 0.15 13.18 17.03
CA GLU A 110 0.08 13.89 15.75
C GLU A 110 0.55 13.01 14.58
N ILE A 111 0.36 13.52 13.36
CA ILE A 111 0.66 12.82 12.12
C ILE A 111 1.66 13.65 11.30
N VAL A 112 2.68 13.00 10.75
CA VAL A 112 3.60 13.58 9.77
C VAL A 112 3.47 12.79 8.46
N LEU A 113 3.08 13.43 7.36
CA LEU A 113 3.15 12.84 6.03
C LEU A 113 4.46 13.27 5.35
N LEU A 114 5.30 12.28 5.02
CA LEU A 114 6.50 12.49 4.23
C LEU A 114 6.14 12.68 2.75
N GLU A 115 7.00 13.40 2.02
CA GLU A 115 6.86 13.56 0.57
C GLU A 115 6.98 12.21 -0.16
N ASN A 116 6.49 12.18 -1.41
CA ASN A 116 6.45 11.03 -2.28
C ASN A 116 7.79 10.27 -2.34
N VAL A 117 7.81 9.04 -1.82
CA VAL A 117 9.03 8.22 -1.76
C VAL A 117 9.64 7.94 -3.15
N ARG A 118 8.83 8.00 -4.22
CA ARG A 118 9.31 7.80 -5.61
C ARG A 118 10.00 9.02 -6.21
N PHE A 119 10.09 10.14 -5.50
CA PHE A 119 11.00 11.23 -5.89
C PHE A 119 12.46 10.86 -5.74
N HIS A 120 12.75 9.77 -5.01
CA HIS A 120 14.06 9.15 -4.93
C HIS A 120 14.06 7.89 -5.78
N LYS A 121 15.04 7.73 -6.67
CA LYS A 121 15.14 6.55 -7.55
C LYS A 121 15.41 5.28 -6.76
N GLU A 122 16.15 5.45 -5.67
CA GLU A 122 16.54 4.49 -4.66
C GLU A 122 15.35 3.69 -4.10
N GLU A 123 14.15 4.28 -4.06
CA GLU A 123 12.91 3.62 -3.63
C GLU A 123 12.58 2.39 -4.48
N THR A 124 12.65 2.50 -5.82
CA THR A 124 12.31 1.38 -6.71
C THR A 124 13.44 0.38 -6.85
N ASP A 125 14.67 0.82 -6.58
CA ASP A 125 15.87 -0.02 -6.62
C ASP A 125 16.06 -0.80 -5.30
N ASN A 126 15.20 -0.58 -4.30
CA ASN A 126 15.28 -1.18 -2.97
C ASN A 126 16.65 -0.98 -2.32
N GLU A 127 17.16 0.24 -2.42
CA GLU A 127 18.50 0.60 -2.02
C GLU A 127 18.61 0.64 -0.48
N ASP A 128 19.68 0.02 0.04
CA ASP A 128 19.85 -0.21 1.49
C ASP A 128 20.07 1.10 2.26
N ILE A 129 20.83 2.06 1.71
CA ILE A 129 21.08 3.34 2.40
C ILE A 129 19.78 4.12 2.52
N PHE A 130 19.01 4.25 1.43
CA PHE A 130 17.72 4.90 1.43
C PHE A 130 16.71 4.21 2.37
N SER A 131 16.70 2.87 2.39
CA SER A 131 15.88 2.09 3.33
C SER A 131 16.24 2.39 4.79
N GLY A 132 17.54 2.47 5.11
CA GLY A 132 18.04 2.84 6.43
C GLY A 132 17.73 4.29 6.81
N GLN A 133 17.74 5.22 5.84
CA GLN A 133 17.34 6.61 6.06
C GLN A 133 15.85 6.72 6.39
N LEU A 134 14.98 6.01 5.67
CA LEU A 134 13.56 5.93 6.02
C LEU A 134 13.36 5.31 7.42
N ALA A 135 14.09 4.24 7.72
CA ALA A 135 14.01 3.59 9.02
C ALA A 135 14.54 4.46 10.16
N SER A 136 15.47 5.38 9.90
CA SER A 136 16.02 6.27 10.95
C SER A 136 14.97 7.17 11.63
N HIS A 137 13.79 7.30 11.03
CA HIS A 137 12.68 8.09 11.57
C HIS A 137 11.91 7.39 12.70
N ALA A 138 11.99 6.06 12.81
CA ALA A 138 11.19 5.27 13.75
C ALA A 138 11.80 3.90 14.07
N ASN A 139 11.40 3.28 15.18
CA ASN A 139 11.82 1.91 15.54
C ASN A 139 10.78 0.85 15.17
N VAL A 140 9.55 1.28 14.90
CA VAL A 140 8.41 0.42 14.59
C VAL A 140 7.94 0.73 13.18
N PHE A 141 7.79 -0.32 12.37
CA PHE A 141 7.23 -0.25 11.04
C PHE A 141 5.86 -0.92 10.95
N VAL A 142 4.93 -0.25 10.29
CA VAL A 142 3.60 -0.75 9.97
C VAL A 142 3.44 -0.74 8.45
N ASN A 143 3.19 -1.90 7.85
CA ASN A 143 2.80 -1.96 6.45
C ASN A 143 1.28 -2.06 6.34
N ASP A 144 0.64 -1.04 5.79
CA ASP A 144 -0.80 -1.01 5.52
C ASP A 144 -1.11 -0.78 4.03
N ALA A 145 -0.13 -1.05 3.16
CA ALA A 145 -0.20 -0.78 1.72
C ALA A 145 -0.21 -2.08 0.90
N PHE A 146 -1.27 -2.89 1.01
CA PHE A 146 -1.40 -4.18 0.30
C PHE A 146 -1.13 -4.08 -1.21
N GLY A 147 -1.66 -3.04 -1.86
CA GLY A 147 -1.45 -2.79 -3.29
C GLY A 147 0.02 -2.61 -3.68
N SER A 148 0.90 -2.23 -2.75
CA SER A 148 2.34 -2.07 -2.96
C SER A 148 3.15 -3.29 -2.45
N SER A 149 2.58 -4.16 -1.63
CA SER A 149 3.29 -5.29 -0.99
C SER A 149 3.78 -6.37 -1.97
N HIS A 150 3.34 -6.35 -3.23
CA HIS A 150 3.85 -7.25 -4.28
C HIS A 150 5.22 -6.83 -4.82
N ARG A 151 5.78 -5.69 -4.37
CA ARG A 151 7.08 -5.17 -4.80
C ARG A 151 8.03 -5.07 -3.62
N ALA A 152 9.26 -5.49 -3.83
CA ALA A 152 10.35 -5.25 -2.90
C ALA A 152 10.92 -3.85 -3.16
N HIS A 153 10.25 -2.81 -2.68
CA HIS A 153 10.76 -1.43 -2.68
C HIS A 153 11.30 -1.06 -1.31
N SER A 154 12.10 0.00 -1.22
CA SER A 154 12.69 0.45 0.05
C SER A 154 11.64 0.74 1.11
N SER A 155 10.61 1.53 0.80
CA SER A 155 9.52 1.87 1.74
C SER A 155 8.56 0.71 2.08
N VAL A 156 8.75 -0.47 1.49
CA VAL A 156 7.86 -1.63 1.63
C VAL A 156 8.58 -2.81 2.27
N ALA A 157 9.73 -3.20 1.72
CA ALA A 157 10.49 -4.37 2.10
C ALA A 157 11.86 -4.00 2.67
N GLY A 158 12.64 -3.13 2.01
CA GLY A 158 13.99 -2.76 2.46
C GLY A 158 14.01 -2.17 3.87
N VAL A 159 13.07 -1.28 4.18
CA VAL A 159 12.92 -0.64 5.50
C VAL A 159 12.78 -1.65 6.64
N THR A 160 12.19 -2.82 6.39
CA THR A 160 11.95 -3.84 7.42
C THR A 160 13.23 -4.45 7.98
N GLN A 161 14.35 -4.36 7.25
CA GLN A 161 15.65 -4.88 7.69
C GLN A 161 16.30 -4.03 8.80
N PHE A 162 15.86 -2.79 8.95
CA PHE A 162 16.42 -1.80 9.88
C PHE A 162 15.49 -1.52 11.07
N MET A 163 14.37 -2.22 11.16
CA MET A 163 13.32 -1.99 12.16
C MET A 163 13.34 -3.06 13.24
N ASP A 164 13.09 -2.66 14.48
CA ASP A 164 13.00 -3.62 15.60
C ASP A 164 11.76 -4.51 15.45
N GLN A 165 10.66 -3.92 14.97
CA GLN A 165 9.39 -4.61 14.74
C GLN A 165 8.74 -4.14 13.44
N SER A 166 8.28 -5.10 12.64
CA SER A 166 7.48 -4.86 11.43
C SER A 166 6.17 -5.61 11.53
N VAL A 167 5.05 -4.90 11.45
CA VAL A 167 3.69 -5.45 11.59
C VAL A 167 2.80 -5.06 10.42
N SER A 168 1.69 -5.77 10.23
CA SER A 168 0.64 -5.34 9.31
C SER A 168 -0.31 -4.33 9.97
N GLY A 169 -0.71 -3.30 9.22
CA GLY A 169 -1.90 -2.52 9.56
C GLY A 169 -3.18 -3.30 9.26
N PHE A 170 -4.34 -2.71 9.58
CA PHE A 170 -5.63 -3.38 9.49
C PHE A 170 -6.08 -3.68 8.06
N LEU A 171 -5.74 -2.82 7.09
CA LEU A 171 -6.05 -3.08 5.68
C LEU A 171 -5.24 -4.27 5.19
N LEU A 172 -3.93 -4.27 5.43
CA LEU A 172 -3.07 -5.38 5.01
C LEU A 172 -3.47 -6.69 5.71
N GLU A 173 -3.76 -6.66 7.01
CA GLU A 173 -4.25 -7.81 7.76
C GLU A 173 -5.54 -8.37 7.15
N LYS A 174 -6.52 -7.50 6.88
CA LYS A 174 -7.81 -7.88 6.27
C LYS A 174 -7.61 -8.54 4.91
N GLU A 175 -6.74 -7.98 4.07
CA GLU A 175 -6.45 -8.53 2.73
C GLU A 175 -5.76 -9.90 2.82
N ILE A 176 -4.78 -10.05 3.73
CA ILE A 176 -4.13 -11.34 3.98
C ILE A 176 -5.14 -12.38 4.47
N LYS A 177 -6.01 -12.00 5.42
CA LYS A 177 -7.04 -12.88 5.94
C LYS A 177 -8.02 -13.31 4.85
N TYR A 178 -8.53 -12.35 4.08
CA TYR A 178 -9.45 -12.61 2.98
C TYR A 178 -8.85 -13.53 1.92
N LEU A 179 -7.60 -13.30 1.52
CA LEU A 179 -6.91 -14.17 0.56
C LEU A 179 -6.65 -15.56 1.12
N ASN A 180 -6.30 -15.67 2.40
CA ASN A 180 -6.06 -16.95 3.01
C ASN A 180 -7.36 -17.77 3.13
N GLU A 181 -8.43 -17.16 3.62
CA GLU A 181 -9.75 -17.79 3.73
C GLU A 181 -10.36 -18.09 2.37
N SER A 182 -10.34 -17.13 1.43
CA SER A 182 -11.02 -17.29 0.14
C SER A 182 -10.24 -18.11 -0.88
N VAL A 183 -8.91 -18.21 -0.78
CA VAL A 183 -8.09 -18.90 -1.80
C VAL A 183 -7.38 -20.11 -1.24
N ASN A 184 -6.76 -20.02 -0.06
CA ASN A 184 -5.96 -21.14 0.47
C ASN A 184 -6.78 -22.15 1.27
N ASN A 185 -7.85 -21.71 1.92
CA ASN A 185 -8.77 -22.57 2.66
C ASN A 185 -10.24 -22.21 2.39
N PRO A 186 -10.68 -22.25 1.12
CA PRO A 186 -12.00 -21.77 0.73
C PRO A 186 -13.11 -22.67 1.27
N GLU A 187 -14.21 -22.05 1.69
CA GLU A 187 -15.47 -22.76 1.81
C GLU A 187 -15.92 -23.25 0.42
N ARG A 188 -16.40 -24.50 0.36
CA ARG A 188 -16.82 -25.13 -0.90
C ARG A 188 -18.34 -25.12 -1.05
N PRO A 189 -18.87 -24.92 -2.28
CA PRO A 189 -18.14 -24.83 -3.54
C PRO A 189 -17.43 -23.48 -3.76
N PHE A 190 -16.14 -23.52 -4.11
CA PHE A 190 -15.33 -22.35 -4.43
C PHE A 190 -15.34 -22.07 -5.93
N VAL A 191 -15.99 -20.98 -6.31
CA VAL A 191 -16.16 -20.58 -7.71
C VAL A 191 -15.31 -19.34 -8.01
N ALA A 192 -14.41 -19.43 -8.98
CA ALA A 192 -13.68 -18.28 -9.49
C ALA A 192 -14.33 -17.73 -10.76
N ILE A 193 -14.57 -16.43 -10.81
CA ILE A 193 -15.07 -15.73 -12.00
C ILE A 193 -13.92 -14.90 -12.57
N LEU A 194 -13.45 -15.27 -13.76
CA LEU A 194 -12.31 -14.65 -14.43
C LEU A 194 -12.77 -13.97 -15.71
N GLY A 195 -12.43 -12.69 -15.84
CA GLY A 195 -12.69 -11.91 -17.04
C GLY A 195 -11.55 -10.97 -17.40
N GLY A 196 -11.79 -10.13 -18.40
CA GLY A 196 -10.82 -9.16 -18.90
C GLY A 196 -10.64 -9.26 -20.42
N ALA A 197 -9.78 -8.39 -20.96
CA ALA A 197 -9.56 -8.29 -22.40
C ALA A 197 -8.66 -9.40 -22.96
N LYS A 198 -7.63 -9.82 -22.23
CA LYS A 198 -6.60 -10.74 -22.71
C LYS A 198 -6.32 -11.86 -21.71
N VAL A 199 -6.16 -13.08 -22.22
CA VAL A 199 -5.76 -14.25 -21.41
C VAL A 199 -4.34 -14.09 -20.87
N SER A 200 -3.42 -13.49 -21.64
CA SER A 200 -2.00 -13.37 -21.31
C SER A 200 -1.75 -12.82 -19.90
N ASP A 201 -2.56 -11.85 -19.49
CA ASP A 201 -2.41 -11.13 -18.22
C ASP A 201 -2.93 -11.94 -17.02
N LYS A 202 -3.57 -13.09 -17.30
CA LYS A 202 -4.30 -13.93 -16.32
C LYS A 202 -3.83 -15.38 -16.27
N ILE A 203 -2.90 -15.81 -17.13
CA ILE A 203 -2.43 -17.21 -17.19
C ILE A 203 -1.99 -17.69 -15.81
N GLY A 204 -1.07 -16.99 -15.16
CA GLY A 204 -0.58 -17.40 -13.83
C GLY A 204 -1.66 -17.43 -12.75
N VAL A 205 -2.68 -16.57 -12.85
CA VAL A 205 -3.83 -16.59 -11.92
C VAL A 205 -4.69 -17.83 -12.17
N ILE A 206 -4.97 -18.17 -13.43
CA ILE A 206 -5.71 -19.37 -13.81
C ILE A 206 -4.97 -20.62 -13.33
N GLU A 207 -3.67 -20.75 -13.62
CA GLU A 207 -2.85 -21.90 -13.22
C GLU A 207 -2.85 -22.13 -11.71
N ASN A 208 -2.74 -21.06 -10.92
CA ASN A 208 -2.80 -21.15 -9.46
C ASN A 208 -4.19 -21.52 -8.94
N LEU A 209 -5.26 -21.04 -9.58
CA LEU A 209 -6.65 -21.30 -9.16
C LEU A 209 -7.16 -22.68 -9.59
N LEU A 210 -6.67 -23.24 -10.70
CA LEU A 210 -7.09 -24.55 -11.22
C LEU A 210 -6.98 -25.66 -10.18
N ASN A 211 -5.99 -25.60 -9.29
CA ASN A 211 -5.78 -26.58 -8.23
C ASN A 211 -6.59 -26.32 -6.95
N LYS A 212 -7.38 -25.25 -6.90
CA LYS A 212 -8.04 -24.76 -5.68
C LYS A 212 -9.56 -24.66 -5.80
N VAL A 213 -10.05 -24.22 -6.95
CA VAL A 213 -11.49 -23.96 -7.23
C VAL A 213 -12.24 -25.23 -7.61
N ASP A 214 -13.54 -25.27 -7.30
CA ASP A 214 -14.47 -26.30 -7.80
C ASP A 214 -14.97 -25.94 -9.21
N THR A 215 -15.03 -24.65 -9.54
CA THR A 215 -15.52 -24.17 -10.84
C THR A 215 -14.81 -22.88 -11.24
N ILE A 216 -14.44 -22.78 -12.52
CA ILE A 216 -13.99 -21.53 -13.13
C ILE A 216 -15.04 -21.08 -14.16
N ILE A 217 -15.53 -19.86 -13.99
CA ILE A 217 -16.37 -19.18 -14.98
C ILE A 217 -15.50 -18.18 -15.72
N ILE A 218 -15.40 -18.32 -17.05
CA ILE A 218 -14.63 -17.41 -17.91
C ILE A 218 -15.57 -16.50 -18.70
N GLY A 219 -15.35 -15.19 -18.60
CA GLY A 219 -16.07 -14.17 -19.35
C GLY A 219 -15.15 -13.12 -19.98
N GLY A 220 -15.74 -12.14 -20.67
CA GLY A 220 -14.99 -11.05 -21.33
C GLY A 220 -14.27 -11.47 -22.62
N GLY A 221 -13.35 -10.63 -23.09
CA GLY A 221 -12.61 -10.87 -24.34
C GLY A 221 -11.74 -12.12 -24.30
N MET A 222 -11.29 -12.52 -23.11
CA MET A 222 -10.48 -13.74 -22.96
C MET A 222 -11.22 -15.03 -23.33
N THR A 223 -12.56 -15.05 -23.30
CA THR A 223 -13.38 -16.20 -23.71
C THR A 223 -13.08 -16.65 -25.14
N TYR A 224 -12.83 -15.71 -26.06
CA TYR A 224 -12.62 -16.03 -27.48
C TYR A 224 -11.32 -16.79 -27.73
N THR A 225 -10.30 -16.61 -26.89
CA THR A 225 -9.08 -17.42 -26.96
C THR A 225 -9.37 -18.88 -26.63
N PHE A 226 -10.19 -19.15 -25.61
CA PHE A 226 -10.61 -20.51 -25.27
C PHE A 226 -11.50 -21.12 -26.36
N TYR A 227 -12.44 -20.35 -26.91
CA TYR A 227 -13.30 -20.81 -28.00
C TYR A 227 -12.47 -21.17 -29.23
N LYS A 228 -11.50 -20.34 -29.61
CA LYS A 228 -10.59 -20.63 -30.72
C LYS A 228 -9.77 -21.89 -30.47
N ALA A 229 -9.29 -22.11 -29.25
CA ALA A 229 -8.56 -23.33 -28.87
C ALA A 229 -9.42 -24.60 -28.94
N LEU A 230 -10.73 -24.49 -28.68
CA LEU A 230 -11.71 -25.58 -28.85
C LEU A 230 -12.18 -25.76 -30.31
N GLY A 231 -11.63 -24.98 -31.26
CA GLY A 231 -12.02 -25.03 -32.67
C GLY A 231 -13.35 -24.33 -32.99
N LEU A 232 -13.89 -23.53 -32.07
CA LEU A 232 -15.13 -22.78 -32.27
C LEU A 232 -14.89 -21.49 -33.07
N PRO A 233 -15.86 -21.06 -33.91
CA PRO A 233 -15.77 -19.79 -34.62
C PRO A 233 -15.94 -18.61 -33.67
N ILE A 234 -15.12 -17.56 -33.86
CA ILE A 234 -15.13 -16.34 -33.02
C ILE A 234 -15.40 -15.05 -33.81
N GLY A 235 -15.61 -15.14 -35.13
CA GLY A 235 -15.78 -13.96 -36.00
C GLY A 235 -14.55 -13.04 -35.96
N ASN A 236 -14.79 -11.74 -35.75
CA ASN A 236 -13.76 -10.71 -35.62
C ASN A 236 -13.41 -10.38 -34.16
N SER A 237 -13.84 -11.21 -33.21
CA SER A 237 -13.45 -11.07 -31.80
C SER A 237 -12.00 -11.50 -31.57
#